data_AF-A0AAV0AIP6-F1
#
_entry.id   AF-A0AAV0AIP6-F1
#
_cell.length_a   1.000
_cell.length_b   1.000
_cell.length_c   1.000
_cell.angle_alpha   90.00
_cell.angle_beta   90.00
_cell.angle_gamma   90.00
#
_symmetry.space_group_name_H-M   'P 1'
#
loop_
_entity.id
_entity.type
_entity.pdbx_description
1 polymer ?
#
loop_
_entity_poly.entity_id
_entity_poly.type
_entity_poly.pdbx_seq_one_letter_code
_entity_poly.pdbx_strand_id
1 'polypeptide(L)'
;MDLESILTSKLDRDEWMMSWFGQEVRYPLLDRRVIGLLSDLPVHLKCDHGLGKGLGGKLLLRGLAHGLGLVESCRLPNQAIQFGAQLAKLDGNSEGQAKSKAVPP
;
A
#
# COMPACT_ATOMS: atom_id res chain seq x y z
N MET A 1 14.50 9.90 0.86
CA MET A 1 13.88 8.57 0.68
C MET A 1 15.01 7.57 0.80
N ASP A 2 14.94 6.66 1.76
CA ASP A 2 15.98 5.64 1.95
C ASP A 2 15.68 4.45 1.04
N LEU A 3 16.38 4.41 -0.11
CA LEU A 3 16.18 3.39 -1.14
C LEU A 3 16.74 2.04 -0.66
N GLU A 4 17.84 2.06 0.08
CA GLU A 4 18.51 0.85 0.60
C GLU A 4 17.56 0.05 1.48
N SER A 5 16.85 0.71 2.39
CA SER A 5 15.86 0.05 3.26
C SER A 5 14.72 -0.63 2.50
N ILE A 6 14.31 -0.09 1.34
CA ILE A 6 13.24 -0.69 0.51
C ILE A 6 13.74 -1.94 -0.21
N LEU A 7 14.98 -1.88 -0.72
CA LEU A 7 15.67 -2.99 -1.39
C LEU A 7 15.76 -4.19 -0.44
N THR A 8 16.41 -4.03 0.70
CA THR A 8 16.83 -5.15 1.56
C THR A 8 15.70 -5.94 2.23
N SER A 9 14.48 -5.38 2.31
CA SER A 9 13.39 -6.01 3.07
C SER A 9 12.18 -6.39 2.24
N LYS A 10 11.76 -5.52 1.31
CA LYS A 10 10.52 -5.73 0.53
C LYS A 10 10.83 -6.37 -0.81
N LEU A 11 11.80 -5.82 -1.53
CA LEU A 11 12.14 -6.27 -2.87
C LEU A 11 12.84 -7.63 -2.84
N ASP A 12 13.81 -7.81 -1.94
CA ASP A 12 14.52 -9.08 -1.77
C ASP A 12 13.57 -10.25 -1.44
N ARG A 13 12.53 -9.99 -0.63
CA ARG A 13 11.53 -11.01 -0.27
C ARG A 13 10.71 -11.43 -1.49
N ASP A 14 10.20 -10.46 -2.22
CA ASP A 14 9.35 -10.69 -3.39
C ASP A 14 10.16 -11.39 -4.50
N GLU A 15 11.41 -10.98 -4.72
CA GLU A 15 12.33 -11.60 -5.66
C GLU A 15 12.69 -13.04 -5.26
N TRP A 16 13.00 -13.28 -3.98
CA TRP A 16 13.28 -14.63 -3.50
C TRP A 16 12.09 -15.55 -3.72
N MET A 17 10.87 -15.13 -3.33
CA MET A 17 9.65 -15.91 -3.50
C MET A 17 9.38 -16.24 -4.98
N MET A 18 9.57 -15.27 -5.88
CA MET A 18 9.21 -15.42 -7.29
C MET A 18 10.27 -16.20 -8.08
N SER A 19 11.53 -16.14 -7.64
CA SER A 19 12.62 -17.00 -8.12
C SER A 19 12.29 -18.48 -7.94
N TRP A 20 11.65 -18.88 -6.83
CA TRP A 20 11.15 -20.26 -6.64
C TRP A 20 10.15 -20.69 -7.70
N PHE A 21 9.37 -19.75 -8.24
CA PHE A 21 8.41 -20.01 -9.33
C PHE A 21 9.04 -19.84 -10.72
N GLY A 22 10.34 -19.55 -10.82
CA GLY A 22 11.03 -19.27 -12.09
C GLY A 22 10.50 -18.01 -12.78
N GLN A 23 9.93 -17.07 -12.03
CA GLN A 23 9.35 -15.84 -12.54
C GLN A 23 10.13 -14.61 -12.08
N GLU A 24 10.24 -13.63 -12.97
CA GLU A 24 10.85 -12.34 -12.69
C GLU A 24 9.79 -11.34 -12.20
N VAL A 25 10.07 -10.66 -11.09
CA VAL A 25 9.21 -9.58 -10.57
C VAL A 25 9.57 -8.27 -11.22
N ARG A 26 8.56 -7.54 -11.69
CA ARG A 26 8.74 -6.18 -12.22
C ARG A 26 8.04 -5.16 -11.34
N TYR A 27 8.71 -4.03 -11.13
CA TYR A 27 8.21 -2.92 -10.31
C TYR A 27 8.07 -1.63 -11.15
N PRO A 28 7.04 -1.49 -12.01
CA PRO A 28 6.90 -0.34 -12.90
C PRO A 28 6.88 1.03 -12.20
N LEU A 29 6.41 1.08 -10.95
CA LEU A 29 6.37 2.32 -10.15
C LEU A 29 7.74 2.71 -9.56
N LEU A 30 8.73 1.81 -9.62
CA LEU A 30 10.13 2.08 -9.26
C LEU A 30 11.00 2.38 -10.50
N ASP A 31 10.40 2.56 -11.67
CA ASP A 31 11.13 2.97 -12.86
C ASP A 31 11.77 4.36 -12.66
N ARG A 32 12.98 4.54 -13.20
CA ARG A 32 13.75 5.78 -13.07
C ARG A 32 12.99 7.02 -13.56
N ARG A 33 12.23 6.92 -14.65
CA ARG A 33 11.46 8.03 -15.20
C ARG A 33 10.30 8.40 -14.29
N VAL A 34 9.64 7.39 -13.73
CA VAL A 34 8.54 7.58 -12.77
C VAL A 34 9.07 8.22 -11.50
N ILE A 35 10.16 7.71 -10.95
CA ILE A 35 10.80 8.30 -9.75
C ILE A 35 11.25 9.73 -10.03
N GLY A 36 11.86 10.02 -11.19
CA GLY A 36 12.28 11.36 -11.57
C GLY A 36 11.11 12.34 -11.63
N LEU A 37 10.06 12.01 -12.38
CA LEU A 37 8.84 12.82 -12.48
C LEU A 37 8.21 13.05 -11.11
N LEU A 38 8.12 12.00 -10.29
CA LEU A 38 7.59 12.13 -8.95
C LEU A 38 8.52 12.99 -8.10
N SER A 39 9.84 12.91 -8.21
CA SER A 39 10.75 13.71 -7.39
C SER A 39 10.61 15.21 -7.64
N ASP A 40 10.40 15.59 -8.90
CA ASP A 40 10.29 17.00 -9.32
C ASP A 40 8.95 17.65 -8.96
N LEU A 41 7.88 16.85 -8.78
CA LEU A 41 6.56 17.38 -8.50
C LEU A 41 6.43 17.86 -7.04
N PRO A 42 5.74 19.00 -6.77
CA PRO A 42 5.55 19.45 -5.40
C PRO A 42 4.66 18.49 -4.59
N VAL A 43 4.93 18.40 -3.28
CA VAL A 43 4.32 17.40 -2.38
C VAL A 43 2.80 17.54 -2.27
N HIS A 44 2.27 18.76 -2.28
CA HIS A 44 0.83 19.02 -2.17
C HIS A 44 0.02 18.43 -3.33
N LEU A 45 0.63 18.22 -4.50
CA LEU A 45 -0.02 17.55 -5.64
C LEU A 45 0.00 16.02 -5.49
N LYS A 46 0.92 15.48 -4.69
CA LYS A 46 1.05 14.03 -4.47
C LYS A 46 0.12 13.53 -3.37
N CYS A 47 0.06 14.28 -2.28
CA CYS A 47 -0.69 13.95 -1.07
C CYS A 47 -1.16 15.24 -0.39
N ASP A 48 -2.41 15.25 0.06
CA ASP A 48 -2.98 16.30 0.90
C ASP A 48 -3.62 15.65 2.13
N HIS A 49 -2.94 15.75 3.27
CA HIS A 49 -3.39 15.14 4.52
C HIS A 49 -4.61 15.85 5.15
N GLY A 50 -5.04 17.01 4.61
CA GLY A 50 -6.22 17.73 5.05
C GLY A 50 -7.55 17.07 4.65
N LEU A 51 -7.55 16.27 3.59
CA LEU A 51 -8.76 15.64 3.02
C LEU A 51 -9.29 14.42 3.79
N GLY A 52 -8.72 14.09 4.95
CA GLY A 52 -9.14 12.97 5.80
C GLY A 52 -8.58 11.59 5.36
N LYS A 53 -8.73 10.60 6.24
CA LYS A 53 -8.20 9.24 6.04
C LYS A 53 -8.85 8.59 4.83
N GLY A 54 -8.03 8.08 3.91
CA GLY A 54 -8.49 7.36 2.73
C GLY A 54 -8.58 8.21 1.46
N LEU A 55 -8.60 9.54 1.54
CA LEU A 55 -8.59 10.42 0.36
C LEU A 55 -7.27 11.18 0.20
N GLY A 56 -6.68 11.61 1.30
CA GLY A 56 -5.49 12.48 1.27
C GLY A 56 -4.19 11.83 0.78
N GLY A 57 -4.11 10.49 0.80
CA GLY A 57 -2.93 9.76 0.35
C GLY A 57 -3.07 9.24 -1.09
N LYS A 58 -1.96 9.28 -1.84
CA LYS A 58 -1.86 8.77 -3.23
C LYS A 58 -2.80 9.49 -4.22
N LEU A 59 -2.95 10.81 -4.11
CA LEU A 59 -3.88 11.60 -4.93
C LEU A 59 -3.65 11.41 -6.44
N LEU A 60 -2.40 11.45 -6.88
CA LEU A 60 -2.06 11.24 -8.29
C LEU A 60 -2.53 9.88 -8.81
N LEU A 61 -2.34 8.83 -8.01
CA LEU A 61 -2.75 7.48 -8.39
C LEU A 61 -4.28 7.36 -8.45
N ARG A 62 -5.00 8.05 -7.55
CA ARG A 62 -6.46 8.12 -7.56
C ARG A 62 -6.99 8.89 -8.77
N GLY A 63 -6.37 10.01 -9.11
CA GLY A 63 -6.71 10.78 -10.31
C GLY A 63 -6.51 9.97 -11.59
N LEU A 64 -5.38 9.27 -11.70
CA LEU A 64 -5.08 8.39 -12.83
C LEU A 64 -6.08 7.22 -12.91
N ALA A 65 -6.36 6.56 -11.79
CA ALA A 65 -7.33 5.47 -11.74
C ALA A 65 -8.75 5.96 -12.12
N HIS A 66 -9.12 7.19 -11.78
CA HIS A 66 -10.39 7.78 -12.19
C HIS A 66 -10.44 8.02 -13.70
N GLY A 67 -9.34 8.54 -14.28
CA GLY A 67 -9.19 8.69 -15.72
C GLY A 67 -9.26 7.37 -16.50
N LEU A 68 -8.85 6.26 -15.88
CA LEU A 68 -8.96 4.90 -16.42
C LEU A 68 -10.34 4.25 -16.16
N GLY A 69 -11.27 4.92 -15.49
CA GLY A 69 -12.61 4.40 -15.19
C GLY A 69 -12.70 3.51 -13.94
N LEU A 70 -11.64 3.41 -13.13
CA LEU A 70 -11.61 2.60 -11.90
C LEU A 70 -12.20 3.35 -10.69
N VAL A 71 -13.41 3.89 -10.85
CA VAL A 71 -14.03 4.86 -9.91
C VAL A 71 -14.14 4.32 -8.47
N GLU A 72 -14.50 3.06 -8.31
CA GLU A 72 -14.63 2.43 -6.98
C GLU A 72 -13.26 2.24 -6.31
N SER A 73 -12.26 1.76 -7.06
CA SER A 73 -10.90 1.56 -6.55
C SER A 73 -10.24 2.88 -6.14
N CYS A 74 -10.60 4.00 -6.79
CA CYS A 74 -10.10 5.34 -6.45
C CYS A 74 -10.49 5.80 -5.06
N ARG A 75 -11.51 5.20 -4.43
CA ARG A 75 -12.03 5.62 -3.12
C ARG A 75 -11.54 4.71 -1.99
N LEU A 76 -10.99 3.54 -2.31
CA LEU A 76 -10.53 2.59 -1.31
C LEU A 76 -9.31 3.13 -0.55
N PRO A 77 -9.23 2.91 0.78
CA PRO A 77 -8.05 3.25 1.54
C PRO A 77 -6.89 2.34 1.12
N ASN A 78 -5.68 2.91 1.03
CA ASN A 78 -4.48 2.12 0.75
C ASN A 78 -4.14 1.26 1.98
N GLN A 79 -4.41 -0.04 1.88
CA GLN A 79 -4.04 -1.02 2.90
C GLN A 79 -2.86 -1.85 2.39
N ALA A 80 -1.92 -2.16 3.29
CA ALA A 80 -0.86 -3.10 2.94
C ALA A 80 -1.46 -4.50 2.76
N ILE A 81 -0.88 -5.29 1.84
CA ILE A 81 -1.42 -6.60 1.42
C ILE A 81 -1.62 -7.51 2.64
N GLN A 82 -0.71 -7.50 3.61
CA GLN A 82 -0.83 -8.32 4.82
C GLN A 82 -2.06 -7.98 5.68
N PHE A 83 -2.55 -6.75 5.63
CA PHE A 83 -3.76 -6.35 6.34
C PHE A 83 -5.02 -6.71 5.56
N GLY A 84 -4.99 -6.54 4.24
CA GLY A 84 -6.10 -6.92 3.36
C GLY A 84 -6.34 -8.43 3.35
N ALA A 85 -5.28 -9.22 3.32
CA ALA A 85 -5.32 -10.69 3.37
C ALA A 85 -5.54 -11.25 4.80
N GLN A 86 -5.69 -10.38 5.81
CA GLN A 86 -5.80 -10.76 7.22
C GLN A 86 -4.63 -11.60 7.77
N LEU A 87 -3.49 -11.65 7.06
CA LEU A 87 -2.30 -12.41 7.44
C LEU A 87 -1.73 -11.92 8.78
N ALA A 88 -1.85 -10.62 9.07
CA ALA A 88 -1.44 -10.04 10.35
C ALA A 88 -2.21 -10.60 11.57
N LYS A 89 -3.34 -11.32 11.38
CA LYS A 89 -4.08 -11.99 12.46
C LYS A 89 -3.59 -13.43 12.70
N LEU A 90 -2.89 -14.03 11.75
CA LEU A 90 -2.43 -15.42 11.82
C LEU A 90 -1.13 -15.55 12.62
N ASP A 91 -0.32 -14.50 12.70
CA ASP A 91 0.92 -14.47 13.47
C ASP A 91 0.68 -14.35 15.00
N GLY A 92 -0.58 -14.23 15.43
CA GLY A 92 -0.96 -14.13 16.83
C GLY A 92 -1.38 -15.46 17.43
N ASN A 93 -0.45 -16.17 18.07
CA ASN A 93 -0.76 -17.17 19.09
C ASN A 93 -1.30 -16.51 20.38
N SER A 94 -2.31 -15.64 20.25
CA SER A 94 -2.99 -15.00 21.39
C SER A 94 -4.48 -15.27 21.30
N GLU A 95 -4.91 -16.07 22.26
CA GLU A 95 -6.28 -16.35 22.67
C GLU A 95 -7.19 -15.14 22.44
N GLY A 96 -8.33 -15.40 21.80
CA GLY A 96 -9.34 -14.40 21.53
C GLY A 96 -9.87 -13.78 22.82
N GLN A 97 -9.47 -12.54 23.11
CA GLN A 97 -10.31 -11.65 23.89
C GLN A 97 -11.44 -11.14 22.98
N ALA A 98 -12.47 -11.98 22.84
CA ALA A 98 -13.78 -11.52 22.44
C ALA A 98 -14.25 -10.50 23.48
N LYS A 99 -14.20 -9.21 23.12
CA LYS A 99 -14.87 -8.15 23.88
C LYS A 99 -16.37 -8.43 23.84
N SER A 100 -16.90 -9.08 24.87
CA SER A 100 -18.34 -9.13 25.14
C SER A 100 -18.80 -7.71 25.46
N LYS A 101 -19.68 -7.20 24.61
CA LYS A 101 -20.34 -5.91 24.79
C LYS A 101 -21.39 -6.11 25.90
N ALA A 102 -21.12 -5.60 27.09
CA ALA A 102 -22.09 -5.59 28.19
C ALA A 102 -23.30 -4.74 27.78
N VAL A 103 -24.49 -5.33 27.88
CA VAL A 103 -25.79 -4.64 27.79
C VAL A 103 -26.17 -4.21 29.21
N PRO A 104 -26.40 -2.92 29.50
CA PRO A 104 -26.82 -2.45 30.82
C PRO A 104 -28.32 -2.73 31.06
N PRO A 105 -28.76 -2.74 32.34
CA PRO A 105 -30.07 -3.25 32.77
C PRO A 105 -31.28 -2.47 32.25
#